data_AF-A0A6A4FHK3-F1
#
_entry.id   AF-A0A6A4FHK3-F1
#
_cell.length_a   1.000
_cell.length_b   1.000
_cell.length_c   1.000
_cell.angle_alpha   90.00
_cell.angle_beta   90.00
_cell.angle_gamma   90.00
#
_symmetry.space_group_name_H-M   'P 1'
#
loop_
_entity.id
_entity.type
_entity.pdbx_description
1 polymer ?
#
loop_
_entity_poly.entity_id
_entity_poly.type
_entity_poly.pdbx_seq_one_letter_code
_entity_poly.pdbx_strand_id
1 'polypeptide(L)'
;MNDLVLIFPLDATNQEEDWISHITRHHLEQDAAELKLLLADTQAFMQRSSSPEKIMRPASVEEDSTPQPPSTSIDFKKTYATTARIYGTLRELLEQIHDQLEQKPPLTREEALLKIQSMWKIRKARKQLKDLVRDVYASFQDPTTGHTYYYNKYTKETQWTKPLSLGRETLAGPALPTQEIVKRIFNSREDEEKEAAATLQRMARSHFARRHMRKLISSVYEKIWDAGTPQFYYHNTKTKEVKWEKPRWVSDDDLLTPRTRYRQLQQESNEDVKATEDQRGKKKAEIERTEPLTEEDAACMVQRAYRRKSGFQNLLRICRAVYERIYDPELGLFYYHNTRTKETTWNKPLLLRGAVSDVFTPRTRQKNERKERFTPEKAACMVQRAYRRKRGFQNLLRLCRSVYERIYDPDQGMYYYHNTRTKETMWEKPLLLRGANSDVFTPRTRQKKLQSLISAINAPASRKPHQWTEVEAATRLQGLYRAKKAKEELNSRLAQRFRQAVDPSSGQVYYVNLLTQEVSWEPPALAVRSGIQIEAFDE
;
A
#
# COMPACT_ATOMS: atom_id res chain seq x y z
N MET A 1 -70.78 -41.09 -33.28
CA MET A 1 -71.04 -39.82 -32.57
C MET A 1 -69.91 -39.60 -31.59
N ASN A 2 -69.26 -38.45 -31.76
CA ASN A 2 -68.35 -37.75 -30.85
C ASN A 2 -66.90 -38.23 -30.76
N ASP A 3 -66.12 -37.65 -31.68
CA ASP A 3 -64.74 -37.21 -31.48
C ASP A 3 -64.57 -36.44 -30.16
N LEU A 4 -63.50 -36.73 -29.43
CA LEU A 4 -62.81 -35.75 -28.58
C LEU A 4 -61.35 -36.17 -28.43
N VAL A 5 -60.54 -35.60 -29.32
CA VAL A 5 -59.08 -35.60 -29.34
C VAL A 5 -58.58 -34.92 -28.07
N LEU A 6 -57.94 -35.67 -27.16
CA LEU A 6 -57.25 -35.11 -26.00
C LEU A 6 -55.80 -34.79 -26.37
N ILE A 7 -55.56 -33.49 -26.57
CA ILE A 7 -54.26 -32.86 -26.75
C ILE A 7 -53.50 -32.94 -25.42
N PHE A 8 -52.40 -33.68 -25.38
CA PHE A 8 -51.37 -33.58 -24.34
C PHE A 8 -50.43 -32.41 -24.67
N PRO A 9 -50.13 -31.48 -23.74
CA PRO A 9 -49.09 -30.50 -23.97
C PRO A 9 -47.73 -31.17 -23.81
N LEU A 10 -47.04 -31.33 -24.93
CA LEU A 10 -45.61 -31.58 -25.01
C LEU A 10 -44.83 -30.34 -24.51
N ASP A 11 -43.63 -30.60 -23.99
CA ASP A 11 -42.52 -29.68 -23.74
C ASP A 11 -42.49 -28.78 -22.49
N ALA A 12 -41.94 -29.34 -21.40
CA ALA A 12 -41.31 -28.57 -20.32
C ALA A 12 -39.79 -28.39 -20.52
N THR A 13 -39.18 -29.10 -21.47
CA THR A 13 -37.75 -29.01 -21.81
C THR A 13 -37.41 -27.86 -22.76
N ASN A 14 -38.37 -27.42 -23.60
CA ASN A 14 -38.16 -26.26 -24.48
C ASN A 14 -38.18 -24.92 -23.74
N GLN A 15 -38.76 -24.80 -22.54
CA GLN A 15 -38.83 -23.50 -21.84
C GLN A 15 -37.47 -23.00 -21.33
N GLU A 16 -36.57 -23.89 -20.90
CA GLU A 16 -35.21 -23.50 -20.50
C GLU A 16 -34.35 -23.16 -21.71
N GLU A 17 -34.46 -23.89 -22.81
CA GLU A 17 -33.73 -23.60 -24.06
C GLU A 17 -34.26 -22.33 -24.75
N ASP A 18 -35.57 -22.09 -24.73
CA ASP A 18 -36.20 -20.85 -25.19
C ASP A 18 -35.82 -19.64 -24.31
N TRP A 19 -35.69 -19.84 -23.00
CA TRP A 19 -35.26 -18.78 -22.08
C TRP A 19 -33.77 -18.46 -22.24
N ILE A 20 -32.91 -19.48 -22.41
CA ILE A 20 -31.48 -19.29 -22.69
C ILE A 20 -31.28 -18.65 -24.07
N SER A 21 -32.03 -19.08 -25.09
CA SER A 21 -31.97 -18.50 -26.44
C SER A 21 -32.50 -17.06 -26.44
N HIS A 22 -33.53 -16.74 -25.66
CA HIS A 22 -34.05 -15.39 -25.48
C HIS A 22 -33.03 -14.47 -24.79
N ILE A 23 -32.38 -14.92 -23.71
CA ILE A 23 -31.36 -14.13 -23.00
C ILE A 23 -30.12 -13.93 -23.85
N THR A 24 -29.66 -14.96 -24.55
CA THR A 24 -28.50 -14.86 -25.45
C THR A 24 -28.82 -13.93 -26.62
N ARG A 25 -30.03 -13.96 -27.18
CA ARG A 25 -30.49 -13.01 -28.19
C ARG A 25 -30.54 -11.58 -27.67
N HIS A 26 -31.08 -11.34 -26.48
CA HIS A 26 -31.14 -10.01 -25.88
C HIS A 26 -29.73 -9.45 -25.59
N HIS A 27 -28.81 -10.27 -25.11
CA HIS A 27 -27.42 -9.87 -24.90
C HIS A 27 -26.72 -9.55 -26.23
N LEU A 28 -26.91 -10.38 -27.26
CA LEU A 28 -26.34 -10.13 -28.59
C LEU A 28 -26.94 -8.87 -29.25
N GLU A 29 -28.22 -8.58 -29.01
CA GLU A 29 -28.88 -7.34 -29.48
C GLU A 29 -28.35 -6.10 -28.76
N GLN A 30 -28.05 -6.19 -27.45
CA GLN A 30 -27.38 -5.12 -26.69
C GLN A 30 -25.95 -4.89 -27.19
N ASP A 31 -25.16 -5.95 -27.33
CA ASP A 31 -23.78 -5.86 -27.82
C ASP A 31 -23.74 -5.29 -29.25
N ALA A 32 -24.70 -5.66 -30.10
CA ALA A 32 -24.82 -5.12 -31.45
C ALA A 32 -25.22 -3.63 -31.47
N ALA A 33 -26.03 -3.17 -30.51
CA ALA A 33 -26.38 -1.75 -30.37
C ALA A 33 -25.19 -0.91 -29.90
N GLU A 34 -24.41 -1.42 -28.94
CA GLU A 34 -23.18 -0.77 -28.48
C GLU A 34 -22.12 -0.69 -29.60
N LEU A 35 -21.96 -1.75 -30.39
CA LEU A 35 -21.07 -1.75 -31.55
C LEU A 35 -21.54 -0.78 -32.64
N LYS A 36 -22.85 -0.64 -32.88
CA LYS A 36 -23.39 0.37 -33.80
C LYS A 36 -23.12 1.79 -33.32
N LEU A 37 -23.21 2.04 -32.01
CA LEU A 37 -22.92 3.34 -31.41
C LEU A 37 -21.43 3.69 -31.55
N LEU A 38 -20.54 2.74 -31.24
CA LEU A 38 -19.09 2.89 -31.44
C LEU A 38 -18.73 3.08 -32.92
N LEU A 39 -19.43 2.42 -33.83
CA LEU A 39 -19.24 2.58 -35.27
C LEU A 39 -19.71 3.98 -35.73
N ALA A 40 -20.83 4.48 -35.22
CA ALA A 40 -21.29 5.83 -35.49
C ALA A 40 -20.32 6.90 -34.94
N ASP A 41 -19.78 6.71 -33.74
CA ASP A 41 -18.80 7.61 -33.12
C ASP A 41 -17.47 7.62 -33.90
N THR A 42 -17.00 6.46 -34.34
CA THR A 42 -15.79 6.36 -35.16
C THR A 42 -15.99 6.95 -36.55
N GLN A 43 -17.17 6.77 -37.16
CA GLN A 43 -17.50 7.42 -38.43
C GLN A 43 -17.62 8.95 -38.28
N ALA A 44 -18.23 9.44 -37.20
CA ALA A 44 -18.31 10.87 -36.91
C ALA A 44 -16.91 11.48 -36.69
N PHE A 45 -16.03 10.76 -35.98
CA PHE A 45 -14.62 11.16 -35.80
C PHE A 45 -13.85 11.19 -37.13
N MET A 46 -14.07 10.20 -38.00
CA MET A 46 -13.47 10.16 -39.34
C MET A 46 -14.00 11.27 -40.25
N GLN A 47 -15.29 11.59 -40.20
CA GLN A 47 -15.86 12.71 -40.96
C GLN A 47 -15.29 14.06 -40.50
N ARG A 48 -15.12 14.24 -39.18
CA ARG A 48 -14.54 15.45 -38.59
C ARG A 48 -13.07 15.64 -38.92
N SER A 49 -12.33 14.54 -39.15
CA SER A 49 -10.93 14.57 -39.57
C SER A 49 -10.73 14.62 -41.08
N SER A 50 -11.77 14.29 -41.87
CA SER A 50 -11.72 14.32 -43.35
C SER A 50 -12.19 15.63 -43.99
N SER A 51 -12.68 16.59 -43.19
CA SER A 51 -13.18 17.87 -43.70
C SER A 51 -11.99 18.82 -43.97
N PRO A 52 -11.67 19.18 -45.23
CA PRO A 52 -10.61 20.15 -45.49
C PRO A 52 -11.09 21.54 -45.09
N GLU A 53 -10.29 22.24 -44.29
CA GLU A 53 -10.54 23.63 -43.87
C GLU A 53 -10.87 24.51 -45.07
N LYS A 54 -12.13 24.94 -45.14
CA LYS A 54 -12.58 25.95 -46.09
C LYS A 54 -12.05 27.31 -45.61
N ILE A 55 -10.92 27.72 -46.17
CA ILE A 55 -10.38 29.08 -46.04
C ILE A 55 -11.43 30.07 -46.59
N MET A 56 -12.17 30.73 -45.69
CA MET A 56 -12.98 31.89 -46.04
C MET A 56 -12.22 33.16 -45.65
N ARG A 57 -11.86 33.94 -46.67
CA ARG A 57 -11.34 35.30 -46.55
C ARG A 57 -12.38 36.20 -45.86
N PRO A 58 -11.97 37.14 -44.99
CA PRO A 58 -12.87 38.16 -44.46
C PRO A 58 -13.10 39.25 -45.51
N ALA A 59 -14.36 39.67 -45.65
CA ALA A 59 -14.75 40.84 -46.42
C ALA A 59 -14.47 42.13 -45.62
N SER A 60 -13.99 43.11 -46.35
CA SER A 60 -13.61 44.48 -46.01
C SER A 60 -14.73 45.33 -45.42
N VAL A 61 -14.40 46.17 -44.43
CA VAL A 61 -14.95 47.52 -44.28
C VAL A 61 -13.79 48.45 -43.92
N GLU A 62 -13.54 49.43 -44.80
CA GLU A 62 -12.61 50.53 -44.57
C GLU A 62 -13.26 51.56 -43.61
N GLU A 63 -12.48 52.10 -42.67
CA GLU A 63 -12.02 53.49 -42.71
C GLU A 63 -11.28 53.87 -41.40
N ASP A 64 -10.14 54.52 -41.62
CA ASP A 64 -9.42 55.53 -40.83
C ASP A 64 -8.48 55.21 -39.66
N SER A 65 -7.33 55.91 -39.69
CA SER A 65 -6.05 55.60 -39.03
C SER A 65 -5.58 56.80 -38.20
N THR A 66 -5.29 56.70 -36.89
CA THR A 66 -3.95 56.67 -36.20
C THR A 66 -4.07 57.23 -34.75
N PRO A 67 -3.09 57.13 -33.82
CA PRO A 67 -2.16 56.02 -33.48
C PRO A 67 -2.03 55.74 -31.95
N GLN A 68 -1.64 54.51 -31.55
CA GLN A 68 -1.18 54.12 -30.18
C GLN A 68 -0.05 53.05 -30.26
N PRO A 69 0.86 52.93 -29.25
CA PRO A 69 2.22 52.37 -29.37
C PRO A 69 2.34 50.82 -29.24
N PRO A 70 3.51 50.22 -29.56
CA PRO A 70 3.67 48.77 -29.66
C PRO A 70 3.83 48.10 -28.28
N SER A 71 2.81 47.31 -27.90
CA SER A 71 2.88 46.40 -26.76
C SER A 71 3.27 45.00 -27.25
N THR A 72 4.56 44.69 -27.22
CA THR A 72 5.02 43.27 -27.21
C THR A 72 4.95 42.76 -25.77
N SER A 73 3.73 42.61 -25.26
CA SER A 73 3.46 41.98 -23.98
C SER A 73 3.58 40.47 -24.14
N ILE A 74 4.67 39.89 -23.61
CA ILE A 74 4.74 38.44 -23.39
C ILE A 74 3.59 38.12 -22.43
N ASP A 75 2.62 37.35 -22.93
CA ASP A 75 1.40 37.02 -22.22
C ASP A 75 1.74 36.05 -21.07
N PHE A 76 2.21 36.61 -19.95
CA PHE A 76 2.59 35.91 -18.73
C PHE A 76 1.47 34.98 -18.24
N LYS A 77 0.21 35.27 -18.60
CA LYS A 77 -0.95 34.43 -18.30
C LYS A 77 -0.87 33.08 -19.01
N LYS A 78 -0.39 33.04 -20.26
CA LYS A 78 -0.21 31.80 -21.03
C LYS A 78 1.02 31.00 -20.60
N THR A 79 2.13 31.66 -20.27
CA THR A 79 3.34 30.97 -19.75
C THR A 79 3.13 30.43 -18.33
N TYR A 80 2.36 31.15 -17.49
CA TYR A 80 1.96 30.69 -16.16
C TYR A 80 0.90 29.58 -16.23
N ALA A 81 -0.03 29.66 -17.17
CA ALA A 81 -1.00 28.58 -17.42
C ALA A 81 -0.32 27.30 -17.91
N THR A 82 0.67 27.39 -18.80
CA THR A 82 1.42 26.22 -19.30
C THR A 82 2.31 25.60 -18.22
N THR A 83 3.03 26.41 -17.44
CA THR A 83 3.81 25.91 -16.30
C THR A 83 2.91 25.34 -15.19
N ALA A 84 1.78 25.98 -14.85
CA ALA A 84 0.79 25.45 -13.91
C ALA A 84 0.14 24.14 -14.37
N ARG A 85 -0.05 23.95 -15.68
CA ARG A 85 -0.56 22.70 -16.28
C ARG A 85 0.48 21.58 -16.21
N ILE A 86 1.76 21.90 -16.43
CA ILE A 86 2.88 20.95 -16.25
C ILE A 86 3.03 20.56 -14.78
N TYR A 87 2.96 21.52 -13.84
CA TYR A 87 3.01 21.22 -12.40
C TYR A 87 1.75 20.47 -11.91
N GLY A 88 0.57 20.77 -12.44
CA GLY A 88 -0.70 20.07 -12.13
C GLY A 88 -0.70 18.62 -12.62
N THR A 89 -0.29 18.38 -13.86
CA THR A 89 -0.17 17.01 -14.41
C THR A 89 0.89 16.19 -13.67
N LEU A 90 2.01 16.80 -13.27
CA LEU A 90 3.06 16.15 -12.50
C LEU A 90 2.61 15.86 -11.05
N ARG A 91 1.72 16.71 -10.48
CA ARG A 91 1.10 16.52 -9.17
C ARG A 91 0.03 15.43 -9.17
N GLU A 92 -0.82 15.37 -10.20
CA GLU A 92 -1.79 14.29 -10.42
C GLU A 92 -1.11 12.94 -10.61
N LEU A 93 -0.01 12.89 -11.36
CA LEU A 93 0.81 11.68 -11.49
C LEU A 93 1.43 11.26 -10.16
N LEU A 94 1.92 12.22 -9.36
CA LEU A 94 2.45 11.93 -8.02
C LEU A 94 1.36 11.46 -7.04
N GLU A 95 0.15 12.02 -7.09
CA GLU A 95 -1.00 11.56 -6.30
C GLU A 95 -1.47 10.16 -6.71
N GLN A 96 -1.54 9.86 -8.00
CA GLN A 96 -1.85 8.51 -8.49
C GLN A 96 -0.81 7.48 -8.05
N ILE A 97 0.48 7.83 -8.09
CA ILE A 97 1.56 6.96 -7.60
C ILE A 97 1.46 6.77 -6.08
N HIS A 98 1.10 7.82 -5.34
CA HIS A 98 0.92 7.76 -3.89
C HIS A 98 -0.27 6.85 -3.49
N ASP A 99 -1.42 7.00 -4.14
CA ASP A 99 -2.60 6.16 -3.96
C ASP A 99 -2.34 4.69 -4.32
N GLN A 100 -1.52 4.43 -5.34
CA GLN A 100 -1.09 3.07 -5.70
C GLN A 100 -0.12 2.44 -4.68
N LEU A 101 0.61 3.26 -3.92
CA LEU A 101 1.50 2.81 -2.86
C LEU A 101 0.76 2.56 -1.54
N GLU A 102 -0.25 3.37 -1.22
CA GLU A 102 -1.05 3.25 0.00
C GLU A 102 -2.09 2.11 -0.04
N GLN A 103 -2.59 1.71 -1.21
CA GLN A 103 -3.61 0.66 -1.35
C GLN A 103 -3.08 -0.79 -1.40
N LYS A 104 -1.77 -1.03 -1.25
CA LYS A 104 -1.26 -2.41 -1.28
C LYS A 104 -1.74 -3.18 -0.04
N PRO A 105 -2.47 -4.31 -0.19
CA PRO A 105 -2.84 -5.15 0.94
C PRO A 105 -1.59 -5.59 1.72
N PRO A 106 -1.71 -5.94 3.02
CA PRO A 106 -0.57 -6.45 3.78
C PRO A 106 0.07 -7.60 3.00
N LEU A 107 1.36 -7.43 2.72
CA LEU A 107 2.10 -8.26 1.80
C LEU A 107 1.98 -9.73 2.23
N THR A 108 1.49 -10.59 1.34
CA THR A 108 1.37 -12.02 1.67
C THR A 108 2.75 -12.57 2.00
N ARG A 109 2.83 -13.63 2.83
CA ARG A 109 4.12 -14.19 3.28
C ARG A 109 5.06 -14.51 2.11
N GLU A 110 4.51 -15.00 1.00
CA GLU A 110 5.26 -15.35 -0.21
C GLU A 110 5.73 -14.11 -0.98
N GLU A 111 4.87 -13.11 -1.17
CA GLU A 111 5.24 -11.83 -1.79
C GLU A 111 6.26 -11.07 -0.94
N ALA A 112 6.17 -11.18 0.38
CA ALA A 112 7.13 -10.60 1.32
C ALA A 112 8.50 -11.26 1.19
N LEU A 113 8.54 -12.59 1.07
CA LEU A 113 9.76 -13.35 0.82
C LEU A 113 10.41 -12.96 -0.50
N LEU A 114 9.63 -12.88 -1.58
CA LEU A 114 10.13 -12.45 -2.90
C LEU A 114 10.63 -11.01 -2.87
N LYS A 115 9.97 -10.13 -2.11
CA LYS A 115 10.37 -8.72 -1.97
C LYS A 115 11.63 -8.57 -1.12
N ILE A 116 11.79 -9.37 -0.07
CA ILE A 116 13.03 -9.41 0.71
C ILE A 116 14.19 -9.93 -0.14
N GLN A 117 13.97 -11.00 -0.92
CA GLN A 117 14.97 -11.53 -1.84
C GLN A 117 15.35 -10.52 -2.94
N SER A 118 14.38 -9.81 -3.52
CA SER A 118 14.65 -8.79 -4.54
C SER A 118 15.39 -7.58 -3.96
N MET A 119 14.99 -7.12 -2.76
CA MET A 119 15.68 -6.05 -2.03
C MET A 119 17.12 -6.44 -1.69
N TRP A 120 17.37 -7.70 -1.33
CA TRP A 120 18.73 -8.21 -1.11
C TRP A 120 19.55 -8.24 -2.40
N LYS A 121 18.98 -8.72 -3.51
CA LYS A 121 19.65 -8.69 -4.83
C LYS A 121 19.99 -7.27 -5.26
N ILE A 122 19.09 -6.30 -5.06
CA ILE A 122 19.33 -4.88 -5.35
C ILE A 122 20.43 -4.31 -4.44
N ARG A 123 20.42 -4.63 -3.14
CA ARG A 123 21.49 -4.22 -2.22
C ARG A 123 22.84 -4.79 -2.64
N LYS A 124 22.90 -6.07 -3.02
CA LYS A 124 24.11 -6.73 -3.52
C LYS A 124 24.60 -6.08 -4.82
N ALA A 125 23.72 -5.82 -5.78
CA ALA A 125 24.06 -5.15 -7.03
C ALA A 125 24.54 -3.70 -6.81
N ARG A 126 23.91 -2.94 -5.91
CA ARG A 126 24.36 -1.59 -5.53
C ARG A 126 25.74 -1.60 -4.88
N LYS A 127 26.02 -2.62 -4.05
CA LYS A 127 27.36 -2.80 -3.47
C LYS A 127 28.39 -3.05 -4.57
N GLN A 128 28.11 -3.98 -5.48
CA GLN A 128 28.97 -4.27 -6.64
C GLN A 128 29.19 -3.04 -7.53
N LEU A 129 28.12 -2.26 -7.81
CA LEU A 129 28.24 -1.02 -8.58
C LEU A 129 29.12 0.01 -7.86
N LYS A 130 29.00 0.15 -6.55
CA LYS A 130 29.87 1.04 -5.77
C LYS A 130 31.31 0.58 -5.80
N ASP A 131 31.56 -0.72 -5.71
CA ASP A 131 32.90 -1.29 -5.81
C ASP A 131 33.51 -0.99 -7.19
N LEU A 132 32.76 -1.23 -8.27
CA LEU A 132 33.16 -0.86 -9.63
C LEU A 132 33.42 0.65 -9.78
N VAL A 133 32.59 1.51 -9.18
CA VAL A 133 32.79 2.97 -9.24
C VAL A 133 34.04 3.40 -8.47
N ARG A 134 34.39 2.72 -7.37
CA ARG A 134 35.67 2.93 -6.67
C ARG A 134 36.87 2.49 -7.51
N ASP A 135 36.70 1.42 -8.28
CA ASP A 135 37.75 0.96 -9.19
C ASP A 135 37.95 1.96 -10.34
N VAL A 136 36.86 2.48 -10.90
CA VAL A 136 36.85 3.41 -12.05
C VAL A 136 37.26 4.83 -11.68
N TYR A 137 36.84 5.37 -10.53
CA TYR A 137 37.06 6.77 -10.17
C TYR A 137 38.01 6.94 -8.99
N ALA A 138 38.95 7.87 -9.11
CA ALA A 138 39.78 8.36 -8.01
C ALA A 138 39.37 9.81 -7.67
N SER A 139 39.39 10.20 -6.39
CA SER A 139 39.14 11.58 -5.98
C SER A 139 40.42 12.25 -5.51
N PHE A 140 40.67 13.45 -6.00
CA PHE A 140 41.85 14.26 -5.68
C PHE A 140 41.40 15.63 -5.18
N GLN A 141 42.17 16.23 -4.27
CA GLN A 141 41.96 17.63 -3.86
C GLN A 141 42.85 18.52 -4.72
N ASP A 142 42.26 19.54 -5.31
CA ASP A 142 43.02 20.59 -5.98
C ASP A 142 43.76 21.44 -4.92
N PRO A 143 45.09 21.54 -4.97
CA PRO A 143 45.88 22.26 -3.96
C PRO A 143 45.64 23.78 -3.97
N THR A 144 45.10 24.34 -5.06
CA THR A 144 44.85 25.79 -5.16
C THR A 144 43.49 26.19 -4.60
N THR A 145 42.47 25.34 -4.77
CA THR A 145 41.09 25.63 -4.37
C THR A 145 40.61 24.82 -3.16
N GLY A 146 41.32 23.74 -2.80
CA GLY A 146 40.91 22.79 -1.76
C GLY A 146 39.69 21.94 -2.15
N HIS A 147 39.16 22.10 -3.36
CA HIS A 147 37.99 21.37 -3.83
C HIS A 147 38.36 19.97 -4.33
N THR A 148 37.49 19.00 -4.04
CA THR A 148 37.72 17.61 -4.47
C THR A 148 37.15 17.38 -5.86
N TYR A 149 38.01 17.03 -6.83
CA TYR A 149 37.60 16.59 -8.16
C TYR A 149 37.72 15.07 -8.29
N TYR A 150 36.97 14.50 -9.23
CA TYR A 150 36.90 13.07 -9.49
C TYR A 150 37.48 12.78 -10.87
N TYR A 151 38.45 11.88 -10.92
CA TYR A 151 39.15 11.46 -12.12
C TYR A 151 38.76 10.04 -12.50
N ASN A 152 38.28 9.85 -13.73
CA ASN A 152 38.01 8.53 -14.27
C ASN A 152 39.31 7.90 -14.78
N LYS A 153 39.75 6.79 -14.18
CA LYS A 153 41.02 6.11 -14.50
C LYS A 153 41.04 5.52 -15.91
N TYR A 154 39.89 5.20 -16.48
CA TYR A 154 39.78 4.56 -17.80
C TYR A 154 39.62 5.58 -18.93
N THR A 155 38.74 6.56 -18.78
CA THR A 155 38.53 7.60 -19.82
C THR A 155 39.53 8.75 -19.72
N LYS A 156 40.28 8.83 -18.61
CA LYS A 156 41.23 9.89 -18.28
C LYS A 156 40.60 11.29 -18.18
N GLU A 157 39.29 11.36 -17.98
CA GLU A 157 38.55 12.62 -17.85
C GLU A 157 38.39 13.01 -16.38
N THR A 158 38.37 14.33 -16.11
CA THR A 158 38.14 14.91 -14.80
C THR A 158 36.75 15.54 -14.71
N GLN A 159 36.07 15.34 -13.60
CA GLN A 159 34.78 15.95 -13.30
C GLN A 159 34.76 16.51 -11.88
N TRP A 160 34.13 17.67 -11.70
CA TRP A 160 33.96 18.31 -10.38
C TRP A 160 32.76 17.77 -9.61
N THR A 161 31.85 17.10 -10.30
CA THR A 161 30.62 16.54 -9.73
C THR A 161 30.85 15.10 -9.29
N LYS A 162 30.48 14.78 -8.05
CA LYS A 162 30.58 13.43 -7.50
C LYS A 162 29.67 12.44 -8.26
N PRO A 163 30.15 11.23 -8.64
CA PRO A 163 29.31 10.23 -9.28
C PRO A 163 28.13 9.84 -8.37
N LEU A 164 26.92 9.91 -8.92
CA LEU A 164 25.65 9.79 -8.20
C LEU A 164 25.51 8.46 -7.44
N SER A 165 26.12 7.41 -7.97
CA SER A 165 26.16 6.04 -7.42
C SER A 165 26.82 5.95 -6.03
N LEU A 166 27.62 6.94 -5.63
CA LEU A 166 28.38 6.92 -4.39
C LEU A 166 27.64 7.53 -3.18
N GLY A 167 26.65 8.38 -3.41
CA GLY A 167 25.82 8.99 -2.35
C GLY A 167 26.65 9.71 -1.27
N ARG A 168 26.41 9.37 0.01
CA ARG A 168 27.09 9.97 1.18
C ARG A 168 28.52 9.44 1.43
N GLU A 169 28.94 8.35 0.79
CA GLU A 169 30.26 7.74 0.99
C GLU A 169 31.33 8.46 0.16
N THR A 170 32.54 8.67 0.70
CA THR A 170 33.65 9.36 0.02
C THR A 170 34.58 8.35 -0.68
N LEU A 171 35.18 8.70 -1.83
CA LEU A 171 36.11 7.81 -2.58
C LEU A 171 37.51 7.74 -1.96
N ALA A 172 37.94 8.80 -1.26
CA ALA A 172 39.27 8.89 -0.66
C ALA A 172 39.25 8.66 0.85
N GLY A 173 40.10 7.73 1.30
CA GLY A 173 40.53 7.55 2.69
C GLY A 173 39.81 6.44 3.45
N PRO A 174 40.48 5.83 4.46
CA PRO A 174 39.88 4.76 5.28
C PRO A 174 38.54 5.26 5.79
N ALA A 175 37.54 4.38 5.75
CA ALA A 175 36.20 4.69 6.21
C ALA A 175 36.31 5.55 7.47
N LEU A 176 35.92 6.85 7.38
CA LEU A 176 35.68 7.66 8.57
C LEU A 176 34.91 6.73 9.50
N PRO A 177 35.41 6.46 10.73
CA PRO A 177 34.85 5.46 11.60
C PRO A 177 33.37 5.76 11.63
N THR A 178 32.60 4.90 10.94
CA THR A 178 31.16 5.03 10.92
C THR A 178 30.87 4.84 12.38
N GLN A 179 30.55 5.92 13.10
CA GLN A 179 30.33 5.83 14.53
C GLN A 179 29.38 4.66 14.68
N GLU A 180 29.89 3.54 15.16
CA GLU A 180 29.09 2.36 15.30
C GLU A 180 27.93 2.86 16.13
N ILE A 181 26.71 2.64 15.64
CA ILE A 181 25.55 2.94 16.46
C ILE A 181 25.66 1.93 17.58
N VAL A 182 26.43 2.28 18.62
CA VAL A 182 26.61 1.49 19.81
C VAL A 182 25.21 1.44 20.39
N LYS A 183 24.54 0.32 20.13
CA LYS A 183 23.25 0.05 20.75
C LYS A 183 23.55 0.09 22.24
N ARG A 184 23.08 1.13 22.92
CA ARG A 184 23.22 1.22 24.37
C ARG A 184 22.44 0.06 24.95
N ILE A 185 23.17 -0.87 25.56
CA ILE A 185 22.59 -1.98 26.30
C ILE A 185 22.28 -1.45 27.68
N PHE A 186 21.03 -1.56 28.10
CA PHE A 186 20.60 -1.16 29.44
C PHE A 186 20.66 -2.37 30.38
N ASN A 187 21.19 -2.17 31.59
CA ASN A 187 21.31 -3.24 32.60
C ASN A 187 19.97 -3.53 33.29
N SER A 188 19.05 -2.56 33.31
CA SER A 188 17.72 -2.66 33.92
C SER A 188 16.68 -1.88 33.11
N ARG A 189 15.43 -2.35 33.15
CA ARG A 189 14.28 -1.68 32.54
C ARG A 189 14.04 -0.29 33.12
N GLU A 190 14.32 -0.08 34.41
CA GLU A 190 14.18 1.25 35.03
C GLU A 190 15.16 2.26 34.45
N ASP A 191 16.37 1.82 34.08
CA ASP A 191 17.38 2.69 33.47
C ASP A 191 17.02 3.03 32.02
N GLU A 192 16.41 2.08 31.30
CA GLU A 192 15.84 2.32 29.97
C GLU A 192 14.71 3.36 30.03
N GLU A 193 13.80 3.24 31.01
CA GLU A 193 12.69 4.19 31.20
C GLU A 193 13.19 5.59 31.59
N LYS A 194 14.21 5.69 32.44
CA LYS A 194 14.85 6.97 32.81
C LYS A 194 15.55 7.63 31.61
N GLU A 195 16.28 6.87 30.80
CA GLU A 195 16.94 7.38 29.60
C GLU A 195 15.92 7.78 28.52
N ALA A 196 14.85 7.00 28.36
CA ALA A 196 13.72 7.35 27.49
C ALA A 196 13.05 8.67 27.94
N ALA A 197 12.82 8.86 29.24
CA ALA A 197 12.31 10.13 29.76
C ALA A 197 13.29 11.29 29.52
N ALA A 198 14.58 11.09 29.77
CA ALA A 198 15.61 12.11 29.57
C ALA A 198 15.76 12.51 28.09
N THR A 199 15.67 11.57 27.16
CA THR A 199 15.70 11.83 25.72
C THR A 199 14.47 12.60 25.27
N LEU A 200 13.27 12.23 25.73
CA LEU A 200 12.03 12.98 25.47
C LEU A 200 12.12 14.41 26.03
N GLN A 201 12.62 14.59 27.25
CA GLN A 201 12.84 15.91 27.85
C GLN A 201 13.86 16.74 27.06
N ARG A 202 14.96 16.12 26.57
CA ARG A 202 15.96 16.78 25.72
C ARG A 202 15.34 17.23 24.40
N MET A 203 14.53 16.38 23.78
CA MET A 203 13.78 16.71 22.57
C MET A 203 12.79 17.87 22.81
N ALA A 204 12.04 17.84 23.92
CA ALA A 204 11.09 18.88 24.29
C ALA A 204 11.78 20.22 24.54
N ARG A 205 12.84 20.25 25.36
CA ARG A 205 13.66 21.46 25.60
C ARG A 205 14.20 22.02 24.30
N SER A 206 14.74 21.17 23.43
CA SER A 206 15.24 21.56 22.11
C SER A 206 14.12 22.11 21.20
N HIS A 207 12.92 21.51 21.23
CA HIS A 207 11.76 21.99 20.50
C HIS A 207 11.30 23.37 20.98
N PHE A 208 11.18 23.57 22.30
CA PHE A 208 10.80 24.86 22.89
C PHE A 208 11.82 25.95 22.58
N ALA A 209 13.11 25.66 22.73
CA ALA A 209 14.18 26.59 22.37
C ALA A 209 14.12 26.99 20.89
N ARG A 210 13.96 26.01 19.98
CA ARG A 210 13.79 26.29 18.54
C ARG A 210 12.53 27.09 18.22
N ARG A 211 11.42 26.82 18.91
CA ARG A 211 10.17 27.58 18.75
C ARG A 211 10.30 29.01 19.25
N HIS A 212 10.96 29.20 20.39
CA HIS A 212 11.24 30.52 20.94
C HIS A 212 12.15 31.33 20.00
N MET A 213 13.24 30.71 19.52
CA MET A 213 14.14 31.34 18.54
C MET A 213 13.41 31.72 17.25
N ARG A 214 12.52 30.86 16.74
CA ARG A 214 11.67 31.18 15.59
C ARG A 214 10.83 32.43 15.80
N LYS A 215 10.18 32.56 16.97
CA LYS A 215 9.40 33.75 17.33
C LYS A 215 10.26 35.01 17.42
N LEU A 216 11.46 34.91 17.99
CA LEU A 216 12.39 36.04 18.07
C LEU A 216 12.86 36.50 16.70
N ILE A 217 13.15 35.56 15.79
CA ILE A 217 13.57 35.91 14.43
C ILE A 217 12.36 36.47 13.67
N SER A 218 11.18 35.87 13.77
CA SER A 218 10.00 36.34 13.05
C SER A 218 9.46 37.69 13.54
N SER A 219 9.70 38.05 14.81
CA SER A 219 9.37 39.40 15.30
C SER A 219 10.31 40.48 14.78
N VAL A 220 11.49 40.11 14.27
CA VAL A 220 12.48 41.07 13.76
C VAL A 220 12.39 41.19 12.23
N TYR A 221 12.01 40.12 11.53
CA TYR A 221 11.91 40.13 10.07
C TYR A 221 10.49 40.33 9.55
N GLU A 222 10.37 41.10 8.48
CA GLU A 222 9.15 41.28 7.70
C GLU A 222 9.34 40.69 6.31
N LYS A 223 8.29 40.03 5.81
CA LYS A 223 8.24 39.54 4.43
C LYS A 223 7.50 40.55 3.56
N ILE A 224 8.19 41.17 2.61
CA ILE A 224 7.67 42.23 1.75
C ILE A 224 7.70 41.77 0.29
N TRP A 225 6.63 42.04 -0.44
CA TRP A 225 6.54 41.76 -1.87
C TRP A 225 7.11 42.93 -2.67
N ASP A 226 8.11 42.67 -3.51
CA ASP A 226 8.58 43.66 -4.49
C ASP A 226 7.81 43.51 -5.80
N ALA A 227 7.16 44.59 -6.24
CA ALA A 227 6.45 44.65 -7.50
C ALA A 227 7.40 44.70 -8.71
N GLY A 228 8.65 45.13 -8.53
CA GLY A 228 9.64 45.23 -9.59
C GLY A 228 10.32 43.91 -9.97
N THR A 229 10.64 43.06 -8.99
CA THR A 229 11.41 41.81 -9.19
C THR A 229 10.60 40.51 -9.00
N PRO A 230 9.28 40.53 -9.26
CA PRO A 230 8.23 39.61 -8.75
C PRO A 230 8.67 38.61 -7.66
N GLN A 231 9.29 39.11 -6.58
CA GLN A 231 9.93 38.27 -5.57
C GLN A 231 9.76 38.91 -4.19
N PHE A 232 9.68 38.06 -3.15
CA PHE A 232 9.71 38.54 -1.78
C PHE A 232 11.13 38.84 -1.33
N TYR A 233 11.31 39.96 -0.62
CA TYR A 233 12.50 40.23 0.17
C TYR A 233 12.16 40.29 1.66
N TYR A 234 13.17 40.07 2.48
CA TYR A 234 13.07 40.00 3.92
C TYR A 234 13.78 41.20 4.52
N HIS A 235 13.01 42.09 5.14
CA HIS A 235 13.51 43.30 5.77
C HIS A 235 13.64 43.11 7.27
N ASN A 236 14.82 43.37 7.82
CA ASN A 236 15.04 43.38 9.26
C ASN A 236 14.63 44.73 9.83
N THR A 237 13.62 44.77 10.69
CA THR A 237 13.08 46.03 11.21
C THR A 237 14.01 46.75 12.18
N LYS A 238 14.94 46.01 12.82
CA LYS A 238 15.91 46.55 13.77
C LYS A 238 17.17 47.08 13.10
N THR A 239 17.74 46.32 12.16
CA THR A 239 18.99 46.73 11.48
C THR A 239 18.74 47.49 10.18
N LYS A 240 17.49 47.52 9.70
CA LYS A 240 17.09 48.09 8.40
C LYS A 240 17.78 47.44 7.19
N GLU A 241 18.41 46.29 7.39
CA GLU A 241 19.01 45.51 6.31
C GLU A 241 17.94 44.77 5.51
N VAL A 242 18.14 44.73 4.19
CA VAL A 242 17.31 43.97 3.25
C VAL A 242 18.09 42.74 2.79
N LYS A 243 17.47 41.56 2.91
CA LYS A 243 18.02 40.30 2.40
C LYS A 243 17.02 39.66 1.45
N TRP A 244 17.52 39.22 0.30
CA TRP A 244 16.74 38.49 -0.70
C TRP A 244 16.63 37.00 -0.38
N GLU A 245 17.54 36.50 0.45
CA GLU A 245 17.47 35.16 1.00
C GLU A 245 16.69 35.12 2.31
N LYS A 246 15.83 34.12 2.43
CA LYS A 246 15.06 33.85 3.64
C LYS A 246 15.97 33.56 4.84
N PRO A 247 15.72 34.14 6.02
CA PRO A 247 16.48 33.82 7.23
C PRO A 247 16.49 32.31 7.50
N ARG A 248 17.69 31.73 7.60
CA ARG A 248 17.85 30.36 8.10
C ARG A 248 17.15 30.30 9.47
N TRP A 249 16.37 29.25 9.72
CA TRP A 249 15.64 28.97 10.96
C TRP A 249 14.21 29.50 11.09
N VAL A 250 13.63 30.19 10.11
CA VAL A 250 12.22 30.63 10.14
C VAL A 250 11.45 30.12 8.93
N SER A 251 10.15 29.81 9.10
CA SER A 251 9.25 29.42 8.00
C SER A 251 8.54 30.64 7.40
N ASP A 252 8.00 30.50 6.18
CA ASP A 252 7.29 31.62 5.54
C ASP A 252 5.99 31.96 6.27
N ASP A 253 5.34 30.94 6.83
CA ASP A 253 4.11 31.07 7.62
C ASP A 253 4.32 31.85 8.93
N ASP A 254 5.54 31.86 9.45
CA ASP A 254 5.88 32.54 10.70
C ASP A 254 6.20 34.04 10.45
N LEU A 255 6.48 34.45 9.22
CA LEU A 255 6.88 35.80 8.86
C LEU A 255 5.68 36.67 8.52
N LEU A 256 5.45 37.70 9.32
CA LEU A 256 4.35 38.62 9.09
C LEU A 256 4.62 39.54 7.91
N THR A 257 3.57 39.75 7.13
CA THR A 257 3.49 40.86 6.16
C THR A 257 3.34 42.18 6.91
N PRO A 258 3.81 43.32 6.34
CA PRO A 258 3.78 44.63 7.00
C PRO A 258 2.40 44.97 7.56
N ARG A 259 1.34 44.79 6.78
CA ARG A 259 -0.05 45.07 7.19
C ARG A 259 -0.50 44.29 8.42
N THR A 260 -0.08 43.04 8.50
CA THR A 260 -0.43 42.08 9.55
C THR A 260 0.31 42.40 10.84
N ARG A 261 1.59 42.77 10.71
CA ARG A 261 2.42 43.24 11.83
C ARG A 261 1.94 44.58 12.39
N TYR A 262 1.57 45.54 11.54
CA TYR A 262 0.98 46.81 11.97
C TYR A 262 -0.31 46.61 12.78
N ARG A 263 -1.19 45.70 12.33
CA ARG A 263 -2.40 45.34 13.07
C ARG A 263 -2.08 44.73 14.44
N GLN A 264 -1.05 43.89 14.51
CA GLN A 264 -0.65 43.25 15.76
C GLN A 264 -0.02 44.24 16.75
N LEU A 265 0.81 45.19 16.27
CA LEU A 265 1.34 46.28 17.11
C LEU A 265 0.25 47.18 17.69
N GLN A 266 -0.82 47.45 16.91
CA GLN A 266 -1.99 48.18 17.39
C GLN A 266 -2.80 47.39 18.43
N GLN A 267 -2.82 46.06 18.32
CA GLN A 267 -3.46 45.19 19.31
C GLN A 267 -2.61 45.12 20.59
N GLU A 268 -1.29 44.98 20.47
CA GLU A 268 -0.35 44.96 21.61
C GLU A 268 -0.38 46.30 22.37
N SER A 269 -0.41 47.45 21.69
CA SER A 269 -0.55 48.76 22.35
C SER A 269 -1.89 48.95 23.09
N ASN A 270 -2.95 48.29 22.62
CA ASN A 270 -4.27 48.30 23.26
C ASN A 270 -4.37 47.25 24.39
N GLU A 271 -3.61 46.16 24.30
CA GLU A 271 -3.53 45.12 25.33
C GLU A 271 -2.63 45.52 26.50
N ASP A 272 -1.59 46.33 26.30
CA ASP A 272 -0.72 46.84 27.38
C ASP A 272 -1.49 47.68 28.42
N VAL A 273 -2.54 48.40 27.99
CA VAL A 273 -3.44 49.15 28.88
C VAL A 273 -4.42 48.23 29.66
N LYS A 274 -4.69 47.04 29.12
CA LYS A 274 -5.55 46.01 29.74
C LYS A 274 -4.76 45.01 30.60
N ALA A 275 -3.46 44.87 30.33
CA ALA A 275 -2.57 43.91 30.96
C ALA A 275 -2.22 44.28 32.41
N THR A 276 -2.25 45.55 32.81
CA THR A 276 -1.96 45.99 34.19
C THR A 276 -2.99 45.51 35.22
N GLU A 277 -4.27 45.39 34.84
CA GLU A 277 -5.32 44.82 35.70
C GLU A 277 -5.33 43.27 35.67
N ASP A 278 -5.12 42.67 34.50
CA ASP A 278 -5.06 41.21 34.31
C ASP A 278 -3.80 40.56 34.90
N GLN A 279 -2.68 41.28 34.99
CA GLN A 279 -1.42 40.76 35.55
C GLN A 279 -1.51 40.51 37.07
N ARG A 280 -2.38 41.23 37.79
CA ARG A 280 -2.63 41.00 39.22
C ARG A 280 -3.43 39.70 39.47
N GLY A 281 -4.34 39.36 38.54
CA GLY A 281 -5.06 38.08 38.52
C GLY A 281 -4.21 36.90 38.02
N LYS A 282 -3.38 37.11 36.99
CA LYS A 282 -2.48 36.09 36.44
C LYS A 282 -1.36 35.72 37.42
N LYS A 283 -0.76 36.68 38.14
CA LYS A 283 0.22 36.36 39.21
C LYS A 283 -0.39 35.53 40.34
N LYS A 284 -1.65 35.76 40.70
CA LYS A 284 -2.36 34.98 41.73
C LYS A 284 -2.63 33.54 41.26
N ALA A 285 -3.04 33.36 40.00
CA ALA A 285 -3.26 32.04 39.39
C ALA A 285 -1.95 31.29 39.03
N GLU A 286 -0.85 32.01 38.86
CA GLU A 286 0.49 31.43 38.62
C GLU A 286 1.13 30.95 39.94
N ILE A 287 0.89 31.65 41.05
CA ILE A 287 1.27 31.23 42.40
C ILE A 287 0.49 29.96 42.85
N GLU A 288 -0.82 29.87 42.57
CA GLU A 288 -1.63 28.65 42.80
C GLU A 288 -1.23 27.46 41.92
N ARG A 289 -0.62 27.70 40.75
CA ARG A 289 -0.15 26.64 39.82
C ARG A 289 1.22 26.06 40.17
N THR A 290 1.99 26.76 41.00
CA THR A 290 3.34 26.34 41.42
C THR A 290 3.36 25.47 42.67
N GLU A 291 2.23 25.29 43.35
CA GLU A 291 2.08 24.29 44.39
C GLU A 291 2.05 22.87 43.78
N PRO A 292 2.68 21.86 44.41
CA PRO A 292 2.65 20.50 43.90
C PRO A 292 1.21 20.01 43.81
N LEU A 293 0.80 19.62 42.61
CA LEU A 293 -0.55 19.15 42.30
C LEU A 293 -0.92 18.00 43.25
N THR A 294 -1.89 18.22 44.13
CA THR A 294 -2.43 17.20 45.02
C THR A 294 -2.98 16.01 44.21
N GLU A 295 -2.85 14.80 44.75
CA GLU A 295 -3.25 13.58 44.04
C GLU A 295 -4.73 13.60 43.62
N GLU A 296 -5.58 14.22 44.43
CA GLU A 296 -7.01 14.40 44.16
C GLU A 296 -7.28 15.37 43.01
N ASP A 297 -6.53 16.48 42.92
CA ASP A 297 -6.63 17.45 41.84
C ASP A 297 -6.08 16.87 40.53
N ALA A 298 -4.96 16.14 40.60
CA ALA A 298 -4.41 15.39 39.48
C ALA A 298 -5.42 14.36 38.95
N ALA A 299 -6.04 13.58 39.85
CA ALA A 299 -7.07 12.60 39.50
C ALA A 299 -8.29 13.29 38.86
N CYS A 300 -8.78 14.40 39.43
CA CYS A 300 -9.88 15.17 38.87
C CYS A 300 -9.56 15.72 37.48
N MET A 301 -8.34 16.23 37.25
CA MET A 301 -7.88 16.72 35.95
C MET A 301 -7.83 15.60 34.90
N VAL A 302 -7.28 14.44 35.26
CA VAL A 302 -7.20 13.27 34.38
C VAL A 302 -8.60 12.74 34.06
N GLN A 303 -9.49 12.63 35.05
CA GLN A 303 -10.87 12.22 34.85
C GLN A 303 -11.65 13.20 33.97
N ARG A 304 -11.49 14.51 34.18
CA ARG A 304 -12.09 15.56 33.31
C ARG A 304 -11.55 15.46 31.88
N ALA A 305 -10.25 15.26 31.71
CA ALA A 305 -9.63 15.08 30.40
C ALA A 305 -10.14 13.80 29.71
N TYR A 306 -10.26 12.70 30.44
CA TYR A 306 -10.80 11.44 29.91
C TYR A 306 -12.27 11.57 29.51
N ARG A 307 -13.12 12.16 30.37
CA ARG A 307 -14.54 12.40 30.05
C ARG A 307 -14.69 13.30 28.82
N ARG A 308 -13.87 14.35 28.70
CA ARG A 308 -13.83 15.23 27.52
C ARG A 308 -13.38 14.47 26.26
N LYS A 309 -12.33 13.66 26.35
CA LYS A 309 -11.83 12.84 25.23
C LYS A 309 -12.86 11.79 24.80
N SER A 310 -13.50 11.12 25.75
CA SER A 310 -14.55 10.12 25.51
C SER A 310 -15.79 10.76 24.87
N GLY A 311 -16.26 11.90 25.41
CA GLY A 311 -17.36 12.68 24.82
C GLY A 311 -17.03 13.16 23.40
N PHE A 312 -15.82 13.66 23.17
CA PHE A 312 -15.37 14.08 21.85
C PHE A 312 -15.33 12.92 20.84
N GLN A 313 -14.83 11.74 21.25
CA GLN A 313 -14.83 10.54 20.40
C GLN A 313 -16.24 10.06 20.06
N ASN A 314 -17.17 10.10 21.02
CA ASN A 314 -18.57 9.79 20.78
C ASN A 314 -19.21 10.76 19.79
N LEU A 315 -18.94 12.06 19.94
CA LEU A 315 -19.44 13.09 19.03
C LEU A 315 -18.84 12.95 17.63
N LEU A 316 -17.54 12.65 17.54
CA LEU A 316 -16.84 12.36 16.28
C LEU A 316 -17.44 11.15 15.56
N ARG A 317 -17.76 10.08 16.30
CA ARG A 317 -18.44 8.90 15.77
C ARG A 317 -19.80 9.25 15.18
N ILE A 318 -20.60 10.06 15.89
CA ILE A 318 -21.92 10.52 15.41
C ILE A 318 -21.74 11.39 14.15
N CYS A 319 -20.82 12.34 14.16
CA CYS A 319 -20.54 13.18 12.99
C CYS A 319 -20.10 12.38 11.77
N ARG A 320 -19.26 11.34 11.96
CA ARG A 320 -18.85 10.44 10.86
C ARG A 320 -19.98 9.62 10.27
N ALA A 321 -21.00 9.29 11.07
CA ALA A 321 -22.16 8.55 10.60
C ALA A 321 -23.16 9.44 9.85
N VAL A 322 -23.18 10.74 10.18
CA VAL A 322 -24.14 11.72 9.65
C VAL A 322 -23.62 12.42 8.41
N TYR A 323 -22.31 12.69 8.32
CA TYR A 323 -21.73 13.31 7.14
C TYR A 323 -21.24 12.25 6.17
N GLU A 324 -21.23 12.59 4.89
CA GLU A 324 -20.60 11.85 3.81
C GLU A 324 -19.64 12.77 3.07
N ARG A 325 -18.45 12.26 2.75
CA ARG A 325 -17.48 12.98 1.91
C ARG A 325 -17.72 12.57 0.47
N ILE A 326 -18.21 13.50 -0.33
CA ILE A 326 -18.52 13.30 -1.75
C ILE A 326 -17.52 14.11 -2.57
N TYR A 327 -17.00 13.48 -3.61
CA TYR A 327 -16.11 14.14 -4.56
C TYR A 327 -16.96 14.78 -5.65
N ASP A 328 -16.80 16.08 -5.86
CA ASP A 328 -17.38 16.78 -7.00
C ASP A 328 -16.36 16.76 -8.16
N PRO A 329 -16.64 16.06 -9.27
CA PRO A 329 -15.73 16.00 -10.40
C PRO A 329 -15.62 17.31 -11.18
N GLU A 330 -16.58 18.22 -11.10
CA GLU A 330 -16.54 19.51 -11.82
C GLU A 330 -15.57 20.50 -11.18
N LEU A 331 -15.53 20.48 -9.84
CA LEU A 331 -14.71 21.40 -9.04
C LEU A 331 -13.43 20.74 -8.51
N GLY A 332 -13.30 19.42 -8.63
CA GLY A 332 -12.15 18.65 -8.13
C GLY A 332 -11.98 18.71 -6.61
N LEU A 333 -13.03 19.14 -5.90
CA LEU A 333 -13.03 19.35 -4.46
C LEU A 333 -14.01 18.38 -3.80
N PHE A 334 -13.70 18.00 -2.56
CA PHE A 334 -14.63 17.24 -1.75
C PHE A 334 -15.59 18.19 -1.04
N TYR A 335 -16.89 17.91 -1.15
CA TYR A 335 -17.89 18.52 -0.30
C TYR A 335 -18.43 17.50 0.71
N TYR A 336 -18.92 18.02 1.82
CA TYR A 336 -19.47 17.25 2.92
C TYR A 336 -20.98 17.40 2.89
N HIS A 337 -21.67 16.29 2.60
CA HIS A 337 -23.13 16.21 2.59
C HIS A 337 -23.61 15.60 3.90
N ASN A 338 -24.52 16.28 4.59
CA ASN A 338 -25.16 15.76 5.77
C ASN A 338 -26.32 14.85 5.35
N THR A 339 -26.23 13.54 5.61
CA THR A 339 -27.26 12.58 5.18
C THR A 339 -28.59 12.74 5.90
N ARG A 340 -28.59 13.40 7.07
CA ARG A 340 -29.78 13.62 7.90
C ARG A 340 -30.48 14.94 7.57
N THR A 341 -29.74 16.04 7.43
CA THR A 341 -30.31 17.37 7.12
C THR A 341 -30.34 17.70 5.63
N LYS A 342 -29.66 16.89 4.80
CA LYS A 342 -29.49 17.09 3.34
C LYS A 342 -28.73 18.35 2.94
N GLU A 343 -28.06 19.01 3.88
CA GLU A 343 -27.25 20.19 3.61
C GLU A 343 -25.87 19.82 3.08
N THR A 344 -25.33 20.62 2.16
CA THR A 344 -24.00 20.45 1.59
C THR A 344 -23.07 21.57 2.01
N THR A 345 -21.86 21.22 2.43
CA THR A 345 -20.85 22.17 2.88
C THR A 345 -19.50 21.89 2.22
N TRP A 346 -18.86 22.90 1.66
CA TRP A 346 -17.53 22.80 1.06
C TRP A 346 -16.41 22.74 2.11
N ASN A 347 -16.68 23.31 3.29
CA ASN A 347 -15.76 23.30 4.41
C ASN A 347 -15.96 22.06 5.28
N LYS A 348 -14.84 21.40 5.62
CA LYS A 348 -14.84 20.26 6.56
C LYS A 348 -15.50 20.66 7.88
N PRO A 349 -16.56 19.95 8.34
CA PRO A 349 -17.24 20.26 9.59
C PRO A 349 -16.27 20.34 10.75
N LEU A 350 -16.49 21.28 11.67
CA LEU A 350 -15.54 21.65 12.73
C LEU A 350 -15.00 20.43 13.50
N LEU A 351 -15.87 19.48 13.84
CA LEU A 351 -15.52 18.28 14.62
C LEU A 351 -14.69 17.26 13.84
N LEU A 352 -14.69 17.32 12.50
CA LEU A 352 -13.89 16.45 11.63
C LEU A 352 -12.53 17.07 11.27
N ARG A 353 -12.30 18.34 11.61
CA ARG A 353 -11.03 19.04 11.39
C ARG A 353 -9.98 18.51 12.37
N GLY A 354 -8.99 17.76 11.88
CA GLY A 354 -7.91 17.14 12.68
C GLY A 354 -8.08 15.66 13.01
N ALA A 355 -9.20 15.02 12.63
CA ALA A 355 -9.35 13.58 12.73
C ALA A 355 -8.61 12.87 11.58
N VAL A 356 -7.71 11.94 11.90
CA VAL A 356 -6.82 11.23 10.95
C VAL A 356 -7.59 10.35 9.96
N SER A 357 -8.77 9.85 10.36
CA SER A 357 -9.63 9.06 9.47
C SER A 357 -10.86 9.86 9.06
N ASP A 358 -10.92 10.16 7.77
CA ASP A 358 -11.98 10.87 7.10
C ASP A 358 -13.31 10.11 7.12
N VAL A 359 -14.36 10.89 6.88
CA VAL A 359 -15.77 10.48 6.78
C VAL A 359 -15.96 9.39 5.72
N PHE A 360 -16.93 8.50 5.92
CA PHE A 360 -17.26 7.47 4.95
C PHE A 360 -17.58 8.10 3.58
N THR A 361 -16.90 7.61 2.55
CA THR A 361 -17.33 7.84 1.16
C THR A 361 -18.53 6.93 0.86
N PRO A 362 -19.43 7.31 -0.07
CA PRO A 362 -20.57 6.50 -0.46
C PRO A 362 -20.20 5.03 -0.77
N ARG A 363 -19.04 4.82 -1.41
CA ARG A 363 -18.50 3.49 -1.73
C ARG A 363 -18.07 2.69 -0.49
N THR A 364 -17.46 3.34 0.50
CA THR A 364 -17.08 2.67 1.75
C THR A 364 -18.30 2.32 2.61
N ARG A 365 -19.33 3.16 2.59
CA ARG A 365 -20.62 2.90 3.25
C ARG A 365 -21.32 1.69 2.64
N GLN A 366 -21.46 1.64 1.31
CA GLN A 366 -21.99 0.47 0.60
C GLN A 366 -21.16 -0.80 0.85
N LYS A 367 -19.83 -0.69 0.95
CA LYS A 367 -18.96 -1.83 1.27
C LYS A 367 -19.19 -2.37 2.68
N ASN A 368 -19.40 -1.50 3.66
CA ASN A 368 -19.71 -1.90 5.03
C ASN A 368 -21.13 -2.48 5.12
N GLU A 369 -22.12 -1.90 4.45
CA GLU A 369 -23.48 -2.47 4.36
C GLU A 369 -23.47 -3.87 3.71
N ARG A 370 -22.62 -4.08 2.69
CA ARG A 370 -22.41 -5.41 2.08
C ARG A 370 -21.75 -6.41 3.04
N LYS A 371 -20.87 -5.96 3.94
CA LYS A 371 -20.25 -6.80 4.98
C LYS A 371 -21.24 -7.16 6.09
N GLU A 372 -22.11 -6.21 6.47
CA GLU A 372 -23.16 -6.44 7.46
C GLU A 372 -24.24 -7.41 6.94
N ARG A 373 -24.46 -7.49 5.63
CA ARG A 373 -25.36 -8.46 4.97
C ARG A 373 -24.74 -9.84 4.69
N PHE A 374 -23.67 -10.22 5.39
CA PHE A 374 -23.04 -11.55 5.21
C PHE A 374 -23.85 -12.62 5.95
N THR A 375 -24.95 -13.08 5.35
CA THR A 375 -25.79 -14.13 5.92
C THR A 375 -25.09 -15.50 5.84
N PRO A 376 -25.36 -16.42 6.78
CA PRO A 376 -24.81 -17.79 6.75
C PRO A 376 -25.06 -18.51 5.42
N GLU A 377 -26.21 -18.27 4.79
CA GLU A 377 -26.59 -18.82 3.48
C GLU A 377 -25.70 -18.30 2.36
N LYS A 378 -25.36 -17.02 2.38
CA LYS A 378 -24.47 -16.42 1.38
C LYS A 378 -23.05 -16.93 1.53
N ALA A 379 -22.60 -17.12 2.76
CA ALA A 379 -21.33 -17.78 3.06
C ALA A 379 -21.32 -19.23 2.54
N ALA A 380 -22.39 -19.99 2.80
CA ALA A 380 -22.55 -21.36 2.34
C ALA A 380 -22.52 -21.44 0.80
N CYS A 381 -23.24 -20.58 0.09
CA CYS A 381 -23.21 -20.50 -1.37
C CYS A 381 -21.80 -20.21 -1.92
N MET A 382 -21.03 -19.32 -1.27
CA MET A 382 -19.65 -19.03 -1.67
C MET A 382 -18.74 -20.24 -1.47
N VAL A 383 -18.84 -20.92 -0.33
CA VAL A 383 -18.08 -22.14 -0.03
C VAL A 383 -18.45 -23.27 -1.00
N GLN A 384 -19.74 -23.45 -1.29
CA GLN A 384 -20.22 -24.43 -2.26
C GLN A 384 -19.70 -24.13 -3.66
N ARG A 385 -19.72 -22.86 -4.12
CA ARG A 385 -19.12 -22.46 -5.41
C ARG A 385 -17.63 -22.76 -5.45
N ALA A 386 -16.90 -22.45 -4.38
CA ALA A 386 -15.47 -22.74 -4.28
C ALA A 386 -15.21 -24.25 -4.34
N TYR A 387 -16.00 -25.06 -3.64
CA TYR A 387 -15.91 -26.51 -3.67
C TYR A 387 -16.21 -27.08 -5.07
N ARG A 388 -17.30 -26.64 -5.71
CA ARG A 388 -17.67 -27.07 -7.08
C ARG A 388 -16.56 -26.72 -8.07
N ARG A 389 -15.98 -25.52 -7.98
CA ARG A 389 -14.83 -25.11 -8.80
C ARG A 389 -13.61 -26.01 -8.55
N LYS A 390 -13.27 -26.27 -7.29
CA LYS A 390 -12.15 -27.14 -6.92
C LYS A 390 -12.35 -28.56 -7.45
N ARG A 391 -13.56 -29.11 -7.33
CA ARG A 391 -13.91 -30.45 -7.83
C ARG A 391 -13.85 -30.51 -9.35
N GLY A 392 -14.37 -29.50 -10.05
CA GLY A 392 -14.27 -29.38 -11.50
C GLY A 392 -12.82 -29.31 -11.98
N PHE A 393 -12.01 -28.49 -11.33
CA PHE A 393 -10.57 -28.39 -11.62
C PHE A 393 -9.82 -29.69 -11.36
N GLN A 394 -10.14 -30.42 -10.28
CA GLN A 394 -9.57 -31.76 -10.03
C GLN A 394 -9.95 -32.78 -11.09
N ASN A 395 -11.20 -32.74 -11.60
CA ASN A 395 -11.63 -33.60 -12.70
C ASN A 395 -10.88 -33.26 -13.99
N LEU A 396 -10.72 -31.98 -14.30
CA LEU A 396 -9.95 -31.51 -15.45
C LEU A 396 -8.48 -31.92 -15.36
N LEU A 397 -7.86 -31.76 -14.19
CA LEU A 397 -6.50 -32.26 -13.92
C LEU A 397 -6.39 -33.77 -14.12
N ARG A 398 -7.40 -34.54 -13.68
CA ARG A 398 -7.43 -36.00 -13.88
C ARG A 398 -7.47 -36.35 -15.36
N LEU A 399 -8.29 -35.65 -16.15
CA LEU A 399 -8.39 -35.82 -17.59
C LEU A 399 -7.07 -35.44 -18.29
N CYS A 400 -6.46 -34.32 -17.93
CA CYS A 400 -5.15 -33.94 -18.48
C CYS A 400 -4.08 -35.00 -18.18
N ARG A 401 -4.05 -35.55 -16.97
CA ARG A 401 -3.10 -36.62 -16.61
C ARG A 401 -3.35 -37.94 -17.35
N SER A 402 -4.57 -38.23 -17.81
CA SER A 402 -4.84 -39.44 -18.58
C SER A 402 -4.45 -39.30 -20.06
N VAL A 403 -4.45 -38.06 -20.56
CA VAL A 403 -4.17 -37.73 -21.96
C VAL A 403 -2.68 -37.55 -22.21
N TYR A 404 -1.96 -36.87 -21.32
CA TYR A 404 -0.53 -36.63 -21.47
C TYR A 404 0.31 -37.72 -20.80
N GLU A 405 1.47 -38.01 -21.39
CA GLU A 405 2.54 -38.84 -20.83
C GLU A 405 3.84 -38.05 -20.74
N ARG A 406 4.64 -38.29 -19.70
CA ARG A 406 5.99 -37.72 -19.57
C ARG A 406 7.01 -38.76 -19.99
N ILE A 407 7.80 -38.45 -21.02
CA ILE A 407 8.82 -39.32 -21.60
C ILE A 407 10.18 -38.65 -21.44
N TYR A 408 11.20 -39.44 -21.08
CA TYR A 408 12.58 -38.96 -20.96
C TYR A 408 13.29 -39.17 -22.29
N ASP A 409 13.91 -38.12 -22.81
CA ASP A 409 14.77 -38.18 -23.98
C ASP A 409 16.25 -38.27 -23.51
N PRO A 410 16.93 -39.41 -23.72
CA PRO A 410 18.32 -39.59 -23.30
C PRO A 410 19.31 -38.72 -24.07
N ASP A 411 19.00 -38.30 -25.30
CA ASP A 411 19.92 -37.53 -26.14
C ASP A 411 19.97 -36.06 -25.71
N GLN A 412 18.86 -35.55 -25.19
CA GLN A 412 18.73 -34.16 -24.72
C GLN A 412 18.80 -34.03 -23.19
N GLY A 413 18.75 -35.15 -22.46
CA GLY A 413 18.74 -35.18 -21.00
C GLY A 413 17.49 -34.56 -20.37
N MET A 414 16.41 -34.37 -21.14
CA MET A 414 15.21 -33.62 -20.76
C MET A 414 13.94 -34.45 -20.94
N TYR A 415 12.88 -34.06 -20.23
CA TYR A 415 11.57 -34.69 -20.40
C TYR A 415 10.72 -33.91 -21.40
N TYR A 416 10.02 -34.62 -22.29
CA TYR A 416 8.96 -34.06 -23.12
C TYR A 416 7.60 -34.68 -22.77
N TYR A 417 6.54 -33.98 -23.14
CA TYR A 417 5.16 -34.39 -22.89
C TYR A 417 4.52 -34.83 -24.21
N HIS A 418 4.06 -36.08 -24.25
CA HIS A 418 3.37 -36.64 -25.41
C HIS A 418 1.87 -36.70 -25.13
N ASN A 419 1.07 -36.11 -26.01
CA ASN A 419 -0.38 -36.23 -25.98
C ASN A 419 -0.78 -37.55 -26.65
N THR A 420 -1.27 -38.49 -25.87
CA THR A 420 -1.58 -39.84 -26.37
C THR A 420 -2.80 -39.89 -27.31
N ARG A 421 -3.63 -38.84 -27.29
CA ARG A 421 -4.83 -38.71 -28.11
C ARG A 421 -4.55 -38.02 -29.44
N THR A 422 -3.84 -36.89 -29.42
CA THR A 422 -3.50 -36.13 -30.66
C THR A 422 -2.18 -36.56 -31.28
N LYS A 423 -1.39 -37.37 -30.57
CA LYS A 423 -0.02 -37.80 -30.92
C LYS A 423 1.01 -36.67 -31.00
N GLU A 424 0.64 -35.46 -30.61
CA GLU A 424 1.54 -34.31 -30.57
C GLU A 424 2.53 -34.42 -29.40
N THR A 425 3.73 -33.88 -29.61
CA THR A 425 4.79 -33.79 -28.60
C THR A 425 5.12 -32.35 -28.30
N MET A 426 5.27 -32.03 -27.02
CA MET A 426 5.62 -30.68 -26.57
C MET A 426 6.67 -30.74 -25.46
N TRP A 427 7.66 -29.86 -25.52
CA TRP A 427 8.72 -29.76 -24.53
C TRP A 427 8.26 -29.03 -23.26
N GLU A 428 7.23 -28.19 -23.37
CA GLU A 428 6.65 -27.48 -22.24
C GLU A 428 5.58 -28.30 -21.53
N LYS A 429 5.54 -28.22 -20.19
CA LYS A 429 4.47 -28.83 -19.39
C LYS A 429 3.12 -28.17 -19.75
N PRO A 430 2.05 -28.95 -20.01
CA PRO A 430 0.73 -28.40 -20.36
C PRO A 430 0.22 -27.40 -19.32
N LEU A 431 -0.47 -26.35 -19.77
CA LEU A 431 -0.90 -25.21 -18.95
C LEU A 431 -1.57 -25.63 -17.63
N LEU A 432 -2.50 -26.59 -17.70
CA LEU A 432 -3.25 -27.08 -16.54
C LEU A 432 -2.38 -27.83 -15.51
N LEU A 433 -1.19 -28.28 -15.90
CA LEU A 433 -0.24 -29.02 -15.06
C LEU A 433 0.92 -28.13 -14.58
N ARG A 434 1.05 -26.91 -15.12
CA ARG A 434 2.06 -25.89 -14.78
C ARG A 434 1.66 -25.20 -13.46
N GLY A 435 1.90 -25.87 -12.33
CA GLY A 435 1.60 -25.36 -10.98
C GLY A 435 1.00 -26.39 -10.02
N ALA A 436 0.59 -27.55 -10.53
CA ALA A 436 0.28 -28.69 -9.68
C ALA A 436 1.58 -29.45 -9.36
N ASN A 437 1.85 -29.74 -8.08
CA ASN A 437 2.90 -30.68 -7.60
C ASN A 437 2.63 -32.14 -8.04
N SER A 438 1.84 -32.33 -9.08
CA SER A 438 1.49 -33.60 -9.63
C SER A 438 2.23 -33.83 -10.93
N ASP A 439 3.02 -34.88 -10.94
CA ASP A 439 3.64 -35.39 -12.15
C ASP A 439 2.62 -36.12 -13.03
N VAL A 440 2.91 -36.06 -14.33
CA VAL A 440 2.22 -36.85 -15.36
C VAL A 440 2.72 -38.29 -15.28
N PHE A 441 1.86 -39.26 -15.58
CA PHE A 441 2.28 -40.66 -15.58
C PHE A 441 3.40 -40.87 -16.61
N THR A 442 4.45 -41.58 -16.21
CA THR A 442 5.39 -42.20 -17.15
C THR A 442 4.67 -43.34 -17.89
N PRO A 443 5.11 -43.72 -19.09
CA PRO A 443 4.49 -44.82 -19.84
C PRO A 443 4.28 -46.09 -19.01
N ARG A 444 5.29 -46.48 -18.21
CA ARG A 444 5.24 -47.63 -17.30
C ARG A 444 4.18 -47.50 -16.20
N THR A 445 4.10 -46.34 -15.55
CA THR A 445 3.11 -46.11 -14.48
C THR A 445 1.69 -46.02 -15.01
N ARG A 446 1.51 -45.47 -16.23
CA ARG A 446 0.22 -45.44 -16.91
C ARG A 446 -0.26 -46.85 -17.24
N GLN A 447 0.63 -47.71 -17.78
CA GLN A 447 0.30 -49.09 -18.14
C GLN A 447 -0.14 -49.91 -16.91
N LYS A 448 0.58 -49.81 -15.78
CA LYS A 448 0.17 -50.44 -14.51
C LYS A 448 -1.20 -49.95 -14.03
N LYS A 449 -1.47 -48.64 -14.18
CA LYS A 449 -2.75 -48.05 -13.78
C LYS A 449 -3.90 -48.47 -14.70
N LEU A 450 -3.63 -48.62 -15.99
CA LEU A 450 -4.60 -49.10 -16.97
C LEU A 450 -4.93 -50.58 -16.72
N GLN A 451 -3.94 -51.41 -16.41
CA GLN A 451 -4.14 -52.80 -15.95
C GLN A 451 -4.97 -52.85 -14.67
N SER A 452 -4.69 -52.00 -13.68
CA SER A 452 -5.48 -51.89 -12.44
C SER A 452 -6.93 -51.45 -12.68
N LEU A 453 -7.16 -50.54 -13.63
CA LEU A 453 -8.51 -50.13 -14.02
C LEU A 453 -9.26 -51.26 -14.73
N ILE A 454 -8.61 -51.98 -15.66
CA ILE A 454 -9.19 -53.16 -16.33
C ILE A 454 -9.53 -54.24 -15.30
N SER A 455 -8.64 -54.52 -14.34
CA SER A 455 -8.93 -55.47 -13.26
C SER A 455 -10.07 -55.01 -12.34
N ALA A 456 -10.23 -53.69 -12.14
CA ALA A 456 -11.32 -53.14 -11.34
C ALA A 456 -12.68 -53.14 -12.06
N ILE A 457 -12.68 -53.01 -13.39
CA ILE A 457 -13.88 -53.16 -14.24
C ILE A 457 -14.32 -54.62 -14.28
N ASN A 458 -13.37 -55.55 -14.34
CA ASN A 458 -13.63 -56.99 -14.35
C ASN A 458 -13.92 -57.55 -12.95
N ALA A 459 -13.78 -56.75 -11.90
CA ALA A 459 -14.17 -57.12 -10.54
C ALA A 459 -15.69 -56.96 -10.38
N PRO A 460 -16.40 -57.90 -9.72
CA PRO A 460 -17.82 -57.73 -9.44
C PRO A 460 -18.04 -56.43 -8.65
N ALA A 461 -19.03 -55.64 -9.08
CA ALA A 461 -19.33 -54.29 -8.59
C ALA A 461 -19.76 -54.26 -7.11
N SER A 462 -18.83 -54.55 -6.20
CA SER A 462 -19.01 -54.43 -4.77
C SER A 462 -18.47 -53.08 -4.32
N ARG A 463 -19.37 -52.09 -4.32
CA ARG A 463 -19.51 -51.03 -3.30
C ARG A 463 -20.48 -49.97 -3.83
N LYS A 464 -21.77 -50.18 -3.58
CA LYS A 464 -22.72 -49.06 -3.53
C LYS A 464 -22.16 -48.02 -2.53
N PRO A 465 -22.31 -46.71 -2.78
CA PRO A 465 -21.90 -45.70 -1.80
C PRO A 465 -22.59 -46.01 -0.47
N HIS A 466 -21.79 -46.29 0.56
CA HIS A 466 -22.29 -46.64 1.88
C HIS A 466 -23.05 -45.43 2.43
N GLN A 467 -24.36 -45.58 2.60
CA GLN A 467 -25.24 -44.54 3.11
C GLN A 467 -25.12 -44.55 4.64
N TRP A 468 -24.46 -43.53 5.18
CA TRP A 468 -24.11 -43.46 6.59
C TRP A 468 -25.37 -43.17 7.42
N THR A 469 -25.58 -43.95 8.48
CA THR A 469 -26.55 -43.56 9.51
C THR A 469 -26.01 -42.39 10.34
N GLU A 470 -26.88 -41.58 10.95
CA GLU A 470 -26.46 -40.44 11.76
C GLU A 470 -25.55 -40.84 12.92
N VAL A 471 -25.79 -42.01 13.53
CA VAL A 471 -25.00 -42.54 14.64
C VAL A 471 -23.62 -43.01 14.16
N GLU A 472 -23.52 -43.66 13.00
CA GLU A 472 -22.23 -44.05 12.41
C GLU A 472 -21.41 -42.83 11.98
N ALA A 473 -22.07 -41.82 11.40
CA ALA A 473 -21.43 -40.55 11.07
C ALA A 473 -20.93 -39.84 12.33
N ALA A 474 -21.75 -39.78 13.40
CA ALA A 474 -21.39 -39.16 14.66
C ALA A 474 -20.21 -39.87 15.36
N THR A 475 -20.22 -41.20 15.44
CA THR A 475 -19.12 -41.97 16.04
C THR A 475 -17.82 -41.82 15.25
N ARG A 476 -17.90 -41.76 13.91
CA ARG A 476 -16.75 -41.50 13.05
C ARG A 476 -16.18 -40.09 13.26
N LEU A 477 -17.05 -39.08 13.33
CA LEU A 477 -16.66 -37.69 13.60
C LEU A 477 -16.06 -37.53 15.00
N GLN A 478 -16.64 -38.17 16.01
CA GLN A 478 -16.09 -38.22 17.36
C GLN A 478 -14.72 -38.91 17.38
N GLY A 479 -14.55 -40.02 16.65
CA GLY A 479 -13.26 -40.69 16.50
C GLY A 479 -12.21 -39.81 15.83
N LEU A 480 -12.59 -39.09 14.76
CA LEU A 480 -11.71 -38.13 14.10
C LEU A 480 -11.32 -36.97 15.01
N TYR A 481 -12.26 -36.47 15.82
CA TYR A 481 -11.98 -35.43 16.81
C TYR A 481 -11.00 -35.90 17.88
N ARG A 482 -11.22 -37.11 18.44
CA ARG A 482 -10.30 -37.72 19.41
C ARG A 482 -8.91 -37.93 18.81
N ALA A 483 -8.82 -38.42 17.58
CA ALA A 483 -7.55 -38.59 16.87
C ALA A 483 -6.84 -37.25 16.61
N LYS A 484 -7.59 -36.20 16.25
CA LYS A 484 -7.07 -34.85 16.08
C LYS A 484 -6.51 -34.30 17.40
N LYS A 485 -7.26 -34.45 18.51
CA LYS A 485 -6.84 -34.01 19.84
C LYS A 485 -5.59 -34.77 20.31
N ALA A 486 -5.54 -36.09 20.12
CA ALA A 486 -4.37 -36.90 20.45
C ALA A 486 -3.13 -36.48 19.62
N LYS A 487 -3.32 -36.10 18.35
CA LYS A 487 -2.25 -35.55 17.51
C LYS A 487 -1.78 -34.19 18.02
N GLU A 488 -2.69 -33.29 18.40
CA GLU A 488 -2.33 -31.99 18.98
C GLU A 488 -1.53 -32.17 20.28
N GLU A 489 -1.97 -33.07 21.18
CA GLU A 489 -1.23 -33.37 22.41
C GLU A 489 0.16 -33.98 22.14
N LEU A 490 0.25 -34.92 21.20
CA LEU A 490 1.54 -35.45 20.76
C LEU A 490 2.43 -34.33 20.21
N ASN A 491 1.85 -33.42 19.44
CA ASN A 491 2.58 -32.31 18.87
C ASN A 491 3.11 -31.36 19.93
N SER A 492 2.30 -31.03 20.93
CA SER A 492 2.72 -30.23 22.09
C SER A 492 3.83 -30.91 22.88
N ARG A 493 3.74 -32.23 23.11
CA ARG A 493 4.80 -32.99 23.78
C ARG A 493 6.10 -33.00 22.99
N LEU A 494 6.03 -33.12 21.66
CA LEU A 494 7.21 -33.07 20.79
C LEU A 494 7.87 -31.68 20.79
N ALA A 495 7.06 -30.61 20.77
CA ALA A 495 7.56 -29.24 20.86
C ALA A 495 8.21 -28.93 22.23
N GLN A 496 7.68 -29.50 23.32
CA GLN A 496 8.29 -29.38 24.65
C GLN A 496 9.56 -30.24 24.80
N ARG A 497 9.66 -31.36 24.09
CA ARG A 497 10.77 -32.32 24.24
C ARG A 497 11.98 -31.99 23.39
N PHE A 498 11.77 -31.44 22.20
CA PHE A 498 12.85 -31.17 21.26
C PHE A 498 12.99 -29.68 21.03
N ARG A 499 14.23 -29.21 20.92
CA ARG A 499 14.55 -27.88 20.42
C ARG A 499 15.55 -27.95 19.29
N GLN A 500 15.45 -26.98 18.39
CA GLN A 500 16.35 -26.81 17.27
C GLN A 500 17.43 -25.78 17.64
N ALA A 501 18.69 -26.06 17.39
CA ALA A 501 19.80 -25.13 17.60
C ALA A 501 20.70 -25.10 16.36
N VAL A 502 21.49 -24.03 16.21
CA VAL A 502 22.45 -23.87 15.13
C VAL A 502 23.84 -23.89 15.73
N ASP A 503 24.71 -24.77 15.22
CA ASP A 503 26.10 -24.79 15.63
C ASP A 503 26.82 -23.53 15.07
N PRO A 504 27.38 -22.66 15.93
CA PRO A 504 28.04 -21.42 15.51
C PRO A 504 29.23 -21.62 14.57
N SER A 505 29.87 -22.79 14.62
CA SER A 505 31.08 -23.08 13.84
C SER A 505 30.78 -23.58 12.43
N SER A 506 29.74 -24.42 12.29
CA SER A 506 29.35 -25.03 11.02
C SER A 506 28.12 -24.37 10.37
N GLY A 507 27.33 -23.60 11.12
CA GLY A 507 26.03 -23.08 10.71
C GLY A 507 24.97 -24.15 10.48
N GLN A 508 25.26 -25.42 10.83
CA GLN A 508 24.33 -26.53 10.67
C GLN A 508 23.37 -26.63 11.84
N VAL A 509 22.14 -27.06 11.52
CA VAL A 509 21.08 -27.24 12.49
C VAL A 509 21.22 -28.61 13.16
N TYR A 510 21.16 -28.63 14.48
CA TYR A 510 21.02 -29.86 15.27
C TYR A 510 19.80 -29.77 16.19
N TYR A 511 19.35 -30.94 16.65
CA TYR A 511 18.19 -31.10 17.52
C TYR A 511 18.64 -31.64 18.87
N VAL A 512 18.21 -30.96 19.94
CA VAL A 512 18.48 -31.35 21.32
C VAL A 512 17.21 -31.93 21.94
N ASN A 513 17.32 -33.13 22.51
CA ASN A 513 16.28 -33.71 23.33
C ASN A 513 16.44 -33.20 24.78
N LEU A 514 15.52 -32.36 25.25
CA LEU A 514 15.60 -31.71 26.55
C LEU A 514 15.45 -32.67 27.74
N LEU A 515 14.90 -33.87 27.54
CA LEU A 515 14.72 -34.86 28.61
C LEU A 515 15.93 -35.79 28.80
N THR A 516 16.56 -36.22 27.69
CA THR A 516 17.71 -37.12 27.73
C THR A 516 19.04 -36.39 27.57
N GLN A 517 19.00 -35.08 27.27
CA GLN A 517 20.16 -34.23 26.96
C GLN A 517 21.00 -34.71 25.77
N GLU A 518 20.45 -35.61 24.95
CA GLU A 518 21.10 -36.12 23.75
C GLU A 518 20.96 -35.14 22.59
N VAL A 519 22.00 -35.09 21.75
CA VAL A 519 22.07 -34.24 20.56
C VAL A 519 22.05 -35.12 19.31
N SER A 520 21.24 -34.73 18.33
CA SER A 520 21.12 -35.42 17.04
C SER A 520 21.14 -34.42 15.90
N TRP A 521 21.89 -34.72 14.84
CA TRP A 521 21.94 -33.91 13.62
C TRP A 521 20.77 -34.18 12.67
N GLU A 522 20.05 -35.28 12.89
CA GLU A 522 18.84 -35.62 12.15
C GLU A 522 17.58 -35.14 12.90
N PRO A 523 16.55 -34.65 12.20
CA PRO A 523 15.30 -34.26 12.83
C PRO A 523 14.58 -35.46 13.45
N PRO A 524 13.95 -35.31 14.64
CA PRO A 524 13.27 -36.42 15.30
C PRO A 524 12.22 -37.05 14.38
N ALA A 525 12.31 -38.36 14.15
CA ALA A 525 11.47 -39.07 13.18
C ALA A 525 9.96 -38.86 13.40
N LEU A 526 9.54 -38.75 14.67
CA LEU A 526 8.14 -38.47 15.03
C LEU A 526 7.72 -37.03 14.71
N ALA A 527 8.63 -36.05 14.82
CA ALA A 527 8.38 -34.65 14.45
C ALA A 527 8.28 -34.47 12.94
N VAL A 528 9.11 -35.18 12.16
CA VAL A 528 9.04 -35.21 10.70
C VAL A 528 7.72 -35.79 10.22
N ARG A 529 7.28 -36.93 10.80
CA ARG A 529 6.01 -37.58 10.45
C ARG A 529 4.79 -36.75 10.84
N SER A 530 4.84 -36.03 11.96
CA SER A 530 3.74 -35.18 12.42
C SER A 530 3.69 -33.83 11.70
N GLY A 531 4.80 -33.40 11.08
CA GLY A 531 4.92 -32.17 10.30
C GLY A 531 5.02 -30.91 11.17
N ILE A 532 5.50 -31.04 12.41
CA ILE A 532 5.65 -29.92 13.36
C ILE A 532 6.96 -29.20 13.08
N GLN A 533 6.94 -27.86 13.14
CA GLN A 533 8.16 -27.08 13.23
C GLN A 533 8.59 -27.00 14.69
N ILE A 534 9.78 -27.51 14.98
CA ILE A 534 10.39 -27.46 16.32
C ILE A 534 10.92 -26.05 16.52
N GLU A 535 10.67 -25.46 17.70
CA GLU A 535 11.13 -24.11 18.01
C GLU A 535 12.66 -24.04 18.05
N ALA A 536 13.19 -22.94 17.49
CA ALA A 536 14.62 -22.64 17.55
C ALA A 536 14.96 -22.11 18.95
N PHE A 537 16.17 -22.41 19.43
CA PHE A 537 16.74 -21.72 20.57
C PHE A 537 16.95 -20.24 20.19
N ASP A 538 16.23 -19.36 20.87
CA ASP A 538 16.62 -17.94 20.94
C ASP A 538 17.79 -17.86 21.93
N GLU A 539 18.93 -17.33 21.48
CA GLU A 539 20.14 -17.08 22.29
C GLU A 539 19.88 -16.11 23.44
#